data_AF-A0A2V7N6W7-F1
#
_entry.id   AF-A0A2V7N6W7-F1
#
_cell.length_a   1.000
_cell.length_b   1.000
_cell.length_c   1.000
_cell.angle_alpha   90.00
_cell.angle_beta   90.00
_cell.angle_gamma   90.00
#
_symmetry.space_group_name_H-M   'P 1'
#
loop_
_entity.id
_entity.type
_entity.pdbx_description
1 polymer ?
#
loop_
_entity_poly.entity_id
_entity_poly.type
_entity_poly.pdbx_seq_one_letter_code
_entity_poly.pdbx_strand_id
1 'polypeptide(L)' 'MTAKPYPPHWEAVADLRVFRTTSQEWEKLIGWRADMRKRGWKLLRVSSEGQEMVAIFGRTKSDRKGA' A
#
# COMPACT_ATOMS: atom_id res chain seq x y z
N MET A 1 -11.01 13.31 -22.88
CA MET A 1 -11.27 12.41 -21.74
C MET A 1 -10.04 12.45 -20.84
N THR A 2 -10.14 13.10 -19.68
CA THR A 2 -9.08 13.13 -18.67
C THR A 2 -8.88 11.72 -18.13
N ALA A 3 -7.73 11.10 -18.43
CA ALA A 3 -7.38 9.81 -17.87
C ALA A 3 -7.37 9.95 -16.34
N LYS A 4 -8.18 9.15 -15.64
CA LYS A 4 -8.17 9.13 -14.18
C LYS A 4 -6.74 8.81 -13.73
N PRO A 5 -6.18 9.53 -12.73
CA PRO A 5 -4.77 9.38 -12.34
C PRO A 5 -4.46 8.03 -11.68
N TYR A 6 -5.46 7.18 -11.48
CA TYR A 6 -5.34 5.85 -10.89
C TYR A 6 -6.36 4.88 -11.48
N PRO A 7 -6.09 3.56 -11.43
CA PRO A 7 -7.01 2.54 -11.92
C PRO A 7 -8.39 2.56 -11.24
N PRO A 8 -9.50 2.22 -11.93
CA PRO A 8 -10.86 2.25 -11.36
C PRO A 8 -11.05 1.39 -10.11
N HIS A 9 -10.31 0.28 -9.98
CA HIS A 9 -10.40 -0.59 -8.80
C HIS A 9 -9.86 0.06 -7.51
N TRP A 10 -9.20 1.22 -7.59
CA TRP A 10 -8.78 2.00 -6.42
C TRP A 10 -9.95 2.74 -5.75
N GLU A 11 -11.03 3.06 -6.47
CA GLU A 11 -12.25 3.63 -5.87
C GLU A 11 -12.97 2.63 -4.93
N ALA A 12 -12.64 1.33 -5.03
CA ALA A 12 -13.13 0.29 -4.15
C ALA A 12 -12.25 0.06 -2.91
N VAL A 13 -11.14 0.79 -2.75
CA VAL A 13 -10.26 0.70 -1.58
C VAL A 13 -11.02 1.25 -0.37
N ALA A 14 -11.32 0.38 0.58
CA ALA A 14 -12.05 0.71 1.80
C ALA A 14 -11.12 1.33 2.85
N ASP A 15 -9.88 0.83 2.90
CA ASP A 15 -8.94 1.13 3.94
C ASP A 15 -7.54 1.35 3.35
N LEU A 16 -6.84 2.36 3.87
CA LEU A 16 -5.45 2.66 3.54
C LEU A 16 -4.56 2.52 4.78
N ARG A 17 -3.35 2.00 4.59
CA ARG A 17 -2.29 1.99 5.61
C ARG A 17 -1.02 2.57 5.03
N VAL A 18 -0.41 3.47 5.77
CA VAL A 18 0.84 4.13 5.39
C VAL A 18 1.90 3.73 6.40
N PHE A 19 3.00 3.17 5.90
CA PHE A 19 4.19 2.90 6.68
C PHE A 19 5.30 3.84 6.24
N ARG A 20 6.03 4.39 7.20
CA ARG A 20 7.18 5.26 6.95
C ARG A 20 8.41 4.62 7.56
N THR A 21 9.52 4.70 6.86
CA THR A 21 10.84 4.30 7.32
C THR A 21 11.87 5.17 6.63
N THR A 22 13.15 4.91 6.87
CA THR A 22 14.23 5.56 6.16
C THR A 22 14.72 4.70 5.02
N SER A 23 15.42 5.32 4.06
CA SER A 23 16.05 4.59 2.95
C SER A 23 17.08 3.54 3.43
N GLN A 24 17.66 3.73 4.61
CA GLN A 24 18.61 2.80 5.22
C GLN A 24 17.93 1.55 5.80
N GLU A 25 16.64 1.64 6.11
CA GLU A 25 15.85 0.59 6.72
C GLU A 25 14.87 -0.05 5.72
N TRP A 26 15.20 0.01 4.43
CA TRP A 26 14.35 -0.45 3.32
C TRP A 26 13.91 -1.92 3.48
N GLU A 27 14.70 -2.76 4.15
CA GLU A 27 14.39 -4.17 4.42
C GLU A 27 13.09 -4.35 5.21
N LYS A 28 12.69 -3.37 6.03
CA LYS A 28 11.39 -3.38 6.74
C LYS A 28 10.22 -3.47 5.76
N LEU A 29 10.37 -2.94 4.54
CA LEU A 29 9.35 -2.98 3.50
C LEU A 29 9.04 -4.41 3.04
N ILE A 30 10.03 -5.31 3.03
CA ILE A 30 9.84 -6.72 2.68
C ILE A 30 8.94 -7.37 3.73
N GLY A 31 9.24 -7.16 5.01
CA GLY A 31 8.45 -7.66 6.14
C GLY A 31 7.01 -7.14 6.10
N TRP A 32 6.83 -5.81 5.95
CA TRP A 32 5.51 -5.20 5.82
C TRP A 32 4.72 -5.77 4.66
N ARG A 33 5.35 -5.95 3.49
CA ARG A 33 4.68 -6.52 2.32
C ARG A 33 4.19 -7.94 2.59
N ALA A 34 4.99 -8.78 3.24
CA ALA A 34 4.60 -10.13 3.60
C ALA A 34 3.40 -10.13 4.56
N ASP A 35 3.46 -9.33 5.63
CA ASP A 35 2.40 -9.25 6.65
C ASP A 35 1.10 -8.65 6.10
N MET A 36 1.21 -7.60 5.31
CA MET A 36 0.07 -6.96 4.65
C MET A 36 -0.59 -7.93 3.66
N ARG A 37 0.20 -8.62 2.84
CA ARG A 37 -0.34 -9.63 1.91
C ARG A 37 -1.10 -10.74 2.62
N LYS A 38 -0.59 -11.26 3.75
CA LYS A 38 -1.29 -12.28 4.56
C LYS A 38 -2.66 -11.79 5.06
N ARG A 39 -2.80 -10.49 5.31
CA ARG A 39 -4.02 -9.86 5.81
C ARG A 39 -4.94 -9.32 4.69
N GLY A 40 -4.66 -9.68 3.43
CA GLY A 40 -5.45 -9.25 2.28
C GLY A 40 -5.19 -7.81 1.82
N TRP A 41 -4.10 -7.18 2.28
CA TRP A 41 -3.69 -5.85 1.83
C TRP A 41 -2.76 -5.95 0.62
N LYS A 42 -2.86 -4.97 -0.27
CA LYS A 42 -2.05 -4.86 -1.49
C LYS A 42 -1.17 -3.63 -1.40
N LEU A 43 0.11 -3.77 -1.77
CA LEU A 43 1.02 -2.64 -1.88
C LEU A 43 0.61 -1.81 -3.10
N LEU A 44 0.21 -0.57 -2.88
CA LEU A 44 -0.26 0.35 -3.92
C LEU A 44 0.87 1.21 -4.48
N ARG A 45 1.70 1.75 -3.58
CA ARG A 45 2.79 2.66 -3.95
C ARG A 45 3.91 2.58 -2.94
N VAL A 46 5.14 2.68 -3.43
CA VAL A 46 6.31 3.04 -2.64
C VAL A 46 6.83 4.37 -3.19
N SER A 47 7.15 5.28 -2.29
CA SER A 47 7.77 6.56 -2.61
C SER A 47 9.00 6.73 -1.73
N SER A 48 10.04 7.35 -2.25
CA SER A 48 11.22 7.74 -1.47
C SER A 48 11.52 9.19 -1.77
N GLU A 49 11.66 10.01 -0.73
CA GLU A 49 12.02 11.41 -0.84
C GLU A 49 13.12 11.71 0.19
N GLY A 50 14.33 12.00 -0.31
CA GLY A 50 15.52 12.13 0.53
C GLY A 50 15.80 10.88 1.35
N GLN A 51 15.81 11.04 2.68
CA GLN A 51 16.02 9.92 3.61
C GLN A 51 14.73 9.20 3.98
N GLU A 52 13.55 9.72 3.65
CA GLU A 52 12.28 9.06 3.96
C GLU A 52 11.84 8.10 2.84
N MET A 53 11.32 6.96 3.25
CA MET A 53 10.64 6.00 2.40
C MET A 53 9.23 5.74 2.94
N VAL A 54 8.25 5.77 2.05
CA VAL A 54 6.83 5.62 2.38
C VAL A 54 6.24 4.49 1.56
N ALA A 55 5.61 3.53 2.23
CA ALA A 55 4.86 2.45 1.62
C ALA A 55 3.37 2.61 1.90
N ILE A 56 2.57 2.63 0.84
CA ILE A 56 1.11 2.78 0.90
C ILE A 56 0.49 1.43 0.54
N PHE A 57 -0.32 0.89 1.45
CA PHE A 57 -1.11 -0.31 1.25
C PHE A 57 -2.59 0.02 1.21
N GLY A 58 -3.33 -0.69 0.38
CA GLY A 58 -4.77 -0.59 0.29
C GLY A 58 -5.44 -1.96 0.41
N ARG A 59 -6.65 -1.96 0.97
CA ARG A 59 -7.53 -3.12 1.01
C ARG A 59 -8.90 -2.73 0.47
N THR A 60 -9.45 -3.53 -0.43
CA THR A 60 -10.78 -3.24 -1.01
C THR A 60 -11.91 -3.77 -0.13
N LYS A 61 -13.11 -3.20 -0.27
CA LYS A 61 -14.32 -3.67 0.46
C LYS A 61 -14.60 -5.16 0.21
N SER A 62 -14.32 -5.65 -0.99
CA SER A 62 -14.48 -7.06 -1.37
C SER A 62 -13.50 -7.97 -0.64
N ASP A 63 -12.25 -7.51 -0.44
CA ASP A 63 -11.21 -8.23 0.31
C ASP A 63 -11.49 -8.26 1.83
N ARG A 64 -12.51 -7.54 2.33
CA ARG A 64 -12.94 -7.55 3.75
C ARG A 64 -13.79 -8.77 4.10
N LYS A 65 -14.43 -9.43 3.13
CA LYS A 65 -15.35 -10.56 3.37
C LYS A 65 -14.69 -11.89 3.81
N GLY A 66 -13.40 -11.88 4.13
CA GLY A 66 -12.66 -13.06 4.58
C GLY A 66 -11.81 -12.84 5.84
N ALA A 67 -12.15 -11.87 6.69
CA ALA A 67 -11.53 -11.69 8.01
C ALA A 67 -12.47 -12.15 9.12
#